data_AF-A0A931ULU8-F1
#
_entry.id   AF-A0A931ULU8-F1
#
_cell.length_a   1.000
_cell.length_b   1.000
_cell.length_c   1.000
_cell.angle_alpha   90.00
_cell.angle_beta   90.00
_cell.angle_gamma   90.00
#
_symmetry.space_group_name_H-M   'P 1'
#
loop_
_entity.id
_entity.type
_entity.pdbx_description
1 polymer ?
#
loop_
_entity_poly.entity_id
_entity_poly.type
_entity_poly.pdbx_seq_one_letter_code
_entity_poly.pdbx_strand_id
1 'polypeptide(L)'
;AVAAGTDPAAAIPGPGLYAMGLYGGVFGWVLGVAMRVAPMFLARRKGTRMGGAVLAVLNAAVLFGLLAEGWPPTSRPAEVLLALADLGAALALVIGAVAVGAWEPEPRAVIALQLDRTEARFFRLAFASAGLAAAGLLGGTALTLAGVPPHGLLADATRHLLTVGFVVGMICAMGFRFLPVIEGVRLAVPWARVVAFWALAAAVLLRTAELGADYVDEGFLRPAAVSGFLAWAALAFWGLAVSVTMARGAAARRGPAG
;
A
#
# COMPACT_ATOMS: atom_id res chain seq x y z
N ALA A 1 -3.38 26.39 -34.94
CA ALA A 1 -2.84 25.23 -35.67
C ALA A 1 -2.37 24.22 -34.63
N VAL A 2 -3.07 23.10 -34.50
CA VAL A 2 -2.80 22.04 -33.54
C VAL A 2 -1.59 21.25 -34.07
N ALA A 3 -0.49 21.26 -33.33
CA ALA A 3 0.66 20.42 -33.65
C ALA A 3 0.29 18.96 -33.37
N ALA A 4 0.05 18.22 -34.45
CA ALA A 4 0.00 16.77 -34.45
C ALA A 4 1.40 16.21 -34.12
N GLY A 5 1.49 15.23 -33.22
CA GLY A 5 2.70 14.39 -33.12
C GLY A 5 3.19 14.00 -31.72
N THR A 6 2.54 14.35 -30.62
CA THR A 6 2.91 13.75 -29.32
C THR A 6 2.33 12.34 -29.27
N ASP A 7 3.21 11.34 -29.33
CA ASP A 7 2.88 9.95 -29.03
C ASP A 7 2.06 9.90 -27.73
N PRO A 8 0.80 9.45 -27.75
CA PRO A 8 -0.02 9.37 -26.54
C PRO A 8 0.60 8.43 -25.49
N ALA A 9 1.47 7.50 -25.89
CA ALA A 9 2.23 6.67 -24.97
C ALA A 9 3.41 7.41 -24.29
N ALA A 10 3.84 8.56 -24.84
CA ALA A 10 4.88 9.42 -24.29
C ALA A 10 4.32 10.57 -23.43
N ALA A 11 2.99 10.75 -23.38
CA ALA A 11 2.36 11.73 -22.51
C ALA A 11 2.54 11.29 -21.05
N ILE A 12 3.44 11.96 -20.33
CA ILE A 12 3.55 11.80 -18.87
C ILE A 12 2.20 12.18 -18.28
N PRO A 13 1.50 11.28 -17.56
CA PRO A 13 0.22 11.60 -16.97
C PRO A 13 0.37 12.84 -16.09
N GLY A 14 -0.51 13.80 -16.30
CA GLY A 14 -0.56 14.98 -15.45
C GLY A 14 -0.90 14.62 -13.98
N PRO A 15 -0.64 15.54 -13.04
CA PRO A 15 -0.88 15.35 -11.61
C PRO A 15 -2.28 14.85 -11.25
N GLY A 16 -3.31 15.28 -11.99
CA GLY A 16 -4.70 14.90 -11.78
C GLY A 16 -5.00 13.45 -12.19
N LEU A 17 -4.44 12.99 -13.31
CA LEU A 17 -4.52 11.57 -13.70
C LEU A 17 -3.78 10.68 -12.71
N TYR A 18 -2.62 11.15 -12.22
CA TYR A 18 -1.89 10.45 -11.17
C TYR A 18 -2.71 10.34 -9.88
N ALA A 19 -3.29 11.44 -9.40
CA ALA A 19 -4.13 11.45 -8.21
C ALA A 19 -5.37 10.55 -8.36
N MET A 20 -6.04 10.58 -9.53
CA MET A 20 -7.18 9.72 -9.82
C MET A 20 -6.80 8.24 -9.80
N GLY A 21 -5.72 7.86 -10.49
CA GLY A 21 -5.25 6.47 -10.55
C GLY A 21 -4.78 5.96 -9.20
N LEU A 22 -3.98 6.75 -8.48
CA LEU A 22 -3.38 6.34 -7.22
C LEU A 22 -4.36 6.44 -6.03
N TYR A 23 -4.95 7.62 -5.80
CA TYR A 23 -5.80 7.87 -4.63
C TYR A 23 -7.20 7.30 -4.83
N GLY A 24 -7.82 7.60 -5.98
CA GLY A 24 -9.16 7.11 -6.32
C GLY A 24 -9.18 5.62 -6.66
N GLY A 25 -8.25 5.19 -7.51
CA GLY A 25 -8.14 3.81 -7.96
C GLY A 25 -7.51 2.89 -6.91
N VAL A 26 -6.18 2.89 -6.82
CA VAL A 26 -5.44 1.90 -6.04
C VAL A 26 -5.72 2.02 -4.54
N PHE A 27 -5.59 3.20 -3.94
CA PHE A 27 -5.77 3.36 -2.49
C PHE A 27 -7.23 3.22 -2.09
N GLY A 28 -8.15 3.85 -2.82
CA GLY A 28 -9.59 3.67 -2.61
C GLY A 28 -10.01 2.21 -2.64
N TRP A 29 -9.51 1.43 -3.61
CA TRP A 29 -9.76 0.00 -3.68
C TRP A 29 -9.15 -0.77 -2.50
N VAL A 30 -7.85 -0.60 -2.22
CA VAL A 30 -7.17 -1.33 -1.14
C VAL A 30 -7.79 -1.01 0.23
N LEU A 31 -8.05 0.26 0.54
CA LEU A 31 -8.72 0.68 1.78
C LEU A 31 -10.14 0.13 1.87
N GLY A 32 -10.91 0.24 0.79
CA GLY A 32 -12.29 -0.27 0.72
C GLY A 32 -12.36 -1.77 0.95
N VAL A 33 -11.42 -2.52 0.39
CA VAL A 33 -11.26 -3.96 0.61
C VAL A 33 -10.83 -4.23 2.05
N ALA A 34 -9.78 -3.58 2.54
CA ALA A 34 -9.24 -3.76 3.89
C ALA A 34 -10.31 -3.56 4.97
N MET A 35 -11.16 -2.54 4.85
CA MET A 35 -12.25 -2.27 5.78
C MET A 35 -13.31 -3.38 5.84
N ARG A 36 -13.51 -4.15 4.76
CA ARG A 36 -14.44 -5.27 4.72
C ARG A 36 -13.81 -6.56 5.25
N VAL A 37 -12.52 -6.75 4.98
CA VAL A 37 -11.82 -8.00 5.29
C VAL A 37 -11.06 -7.96 6.61
N ALA A 38 -10.93 -6.79 7.26
CA ALA A 38 -10.24 -6.64 8.54
C ALA A 38 -10.69 -7.67 9.61
N PRO A 39 -11.98 -8.00 9.79
CA PRO A 39 -12.42 -9.05 10.71
C PRO A 39 -11.85 -10.44 10.44
N MET A 40 -11.41 -10.69 9.21
CA MET A 40 -10.81 -11.96 8.82
C MET A 40 -9.34 -12.04 9.25
N PHE A 41 -8.62 -10.92 9.31
CA PHE A 41 -7.20 -10.87 9.69
C PHE A 41 -6.99 -10.54 11.17
N LEU A 42 -7.87 -9.73 11.74
CA LEU A 42 -7.76 -9.19 13.08
C LEU A 42 -8.93 -9.66 13.93
N ALA A 43 -8.60 -10.28 15.06
CA ALA A 43 -9.60 -10.86 15.95
C ALA A 43 -10.56 -9.81 16.53
N ARG A 44 -11.85 -10.19 16.63
CA ARG A 44 -12.93 -9.36 17.22
C ARG A 44 -13.18 -8.01 16.54
N ARG A 45 -12.64 -7.78 15.33
CA ARG A 45 -13.02 -6.60 14.54
C ARG A 45 -14.41 -6.78 13.95
N LYS A 46 -15.17 -5.69 13.92
CA LYS A 46 -16.47 -5.62 13.25
C LYS A 46 -16.31 -4.75 12.00
N GLY A 47 -17.24 -4.92 11.05
CA GLY A 47 -17.36 -4.00 9.93
C GLY A 47 -17.53 -2.56 10.43
N THR A 48 -16.77 -1.65 9.87
CA THR A 48 -16.77 -0.22 10.23
C THR A 48 -17.78 0.57 9.41
N ARG A 49 -18.41 1.57 10.03
CA ARG A 49 -19.27 2.56 9.33
C ARG A 49 -18.47 3.72 8.73
N MET A 50 -17.16 3.78 8.98
CA MET A 50 -16.29 4.87 8.53
C MET A 50 -15.96 4.82 7.04
N GLY A 51 -16.42 3.81 6.30
CA GLY A 51 -16.15 3.68 4.86
C GLY A 51 -16.61 4.88 4.04
N GLY A 52 -17.75 5.50 4.41
CA GLY A 52 -18.22 6.72 3.75
C GLY A 52 -17.29 7.91 3.96
N ALA A 53 -16.71 8.06 5.16
CA ALA A 53 -15.75 9.12 5.46
C ALA A 53 -14.44 8.93 4.69
N VAL A 54 -13.89 7.71 4.65
CA VAL A 54 -12.70 7.39 3.86
C VAL A 54 -12.92 7.70 2.38
N LEU A 55 -14.07 7.28 1.84
CA LEU A 55 -14.42 7.53 0.44
C LEU A 55 -14.56 9.03 0.16
N ALA A 56 -15.25 9.78 1.02
CA ALA A 56 -15.42 11.22 0.84
C ALA A 56 -14.08 11.96 0.84
N VAL A 57 -13.18 11.63 1.78
CA VAL A 57 -11.86 12.24 1.88
C VAL A 57 -10.99 11.90 0.67
N LEU A 58 -11.00 10.65 0.18
CA LEU A 58 -10.27 10.29 -1.04
C LEU A 58 -10.82 10.98 -2.29
N ASN A 59 -12.14 11.13 -2.42
CA ASN A 59 -12.71 11.87 -3.55
C ASN A 59 -12.33 13.35 -3.50
N ALA A 60 -12.30 13.96 -2.30
CA ALA A 60 -11.80 15.32 -2.14
C ALA A 60 -10.32 15.44 -2.53
N ALA A 61 -9.48 14.46 -2.14
CA ALA A 61 -8.07 14.41 -2.53
C ALA A 61 -7.90 14.34 -4.06
N VAL A 62 -8.66 13.47 -4.73
CA VAL A 62 -8.67 13.36 -6.19
C VAL A 62 -9.14 14.67 -6.84
N LEU A 63 -10.18 15.30 -6.31
CA LEU A 63 -10.68 16.58 -6.81
C LEU A 63 -9.59 17.66 -6.74
N PHE A 64 -8.86 17.78 -5.63
CA PHE A 64 -7.76 18.73 -5.54
C PHE A 64 -6.65 18.45 -6.56
N GLY A 65 -6.27 17.18 -6.75
CA GLY A 65 -5.30 16.80 -7.78
C GLY A 65 -5.77 17.14 -9.20
N LEU A 66 -7.04 16.94 -9.51
CA LEU A 66 -7.63 17.32 -10.81
C LEU A 66 -7.71 18.83 -11.00
N LEU A 67 -8.03 19.59 -9.95
CA LEU A 67 -8.05 21.05 -10.01
C LEU A 67 -6.65 21.63 -10.22
N ALA A 68 -5.59 20.95 -9.77
CA ALA A 68 -4.22 21.38 -9.97
C ALA A 68 -3.82 21.42 -11.46
N GLU A 69 -4.43 20.58 -12.31
CA GLU A 69 -4.20 20.57 -13.77
C GLU A 69 -4.63 21.88 -14.46
N GLY A 70 -5.52 22.65 -13.81
CA GLY A 70 -5.95 23.95 -14.31
C GLY A 70 -4.86 25.03 -14.25
N TRP A 71 -3.69 24.71 -13.67
CA TRP A 71 -2.62 25.66 -13.38
C TRP A 71 -1.28 25.18 -13.95
N PRO A 72 -0.33 26.10 -14.23
CA PRO A 72 1.04 25.71 -14.59
C PRO A 72 1.67 24.85 -13.47
N PRO A 73 2.40 23.76 -13.78
CA PRO A 73 2.87 22.78 -12.78
C PRO A 73 3.74 23.36 -11.66
N THR A 74 4.51 24.41 -11.96
CA THR A 74 5.41 25.09 -11.00
C THR A 74 4.77 26.32 -10.36
N SER A 75 3.47 26.53 -10.57
CA SER A 75 2.77 27.67 -9.98
C SER A 75 2.35 27.35 -8.55
N ARG A 76 2.36 28.37 -7.69
CA ARG A 76 1.95 28.23 -6.29
C ARG A 76 0.54 27.63 -6.11
N PRO A 77 -0.48 27.98 -6.91
CA PRO A 77 -1.79 27.33 -6.83
C PRO A 77 -1.75 25.82 -7.11
N ALA A 78 -0.98 25.37 -8.10
CA ALA A 78 -0.83 23.94 -8.41
C ALA A 78 -0.18 23.18 -7.24
N GLU A 79 0.90 23.73 -6.67
CA GLU A 79 1.59 23.16 -5.51
C GLU A 79 0.67 23.02 -4.29
N VAL A 80 -0.12 24.05 -3.99
CA VAL A 80 -1.03 24.05 -2.85
C VAL A 80 -2.14 23.01 -3.05
N LEU A 81 -2.72 22.91 -4.24
CA LEU A 81 -3.75 21.93 -4.54
C LEU A 81 -3.21 20.49 -4.45
N LEU A 82 -1.99 20.24 -4.92
CA LEU A 82 -1.31 18.95 -4.75
C LEU A 82 -1.04 18.63 -3.27
N ALA A 83 -0.59 19.60 -2.48
CA ALA A 83 -0.39 19.43 -1.04
C ALA A 83 -1.72 19.10 -0.32
N LEU A 84 -2.84 19.73 -0.73
CA LEU A 84 -4.17 19.40 -0.21
C LEU A 84 -4.64 17.99 -0.64
N ALA A 85 -4.28 17.55 -1.85
CA ALA A 85 -4.53 16.18 -2.30
C ALA A 85 -3.77 15.17 -1.42
N ASP A 86 -2.49 15.42 -1.15
CA ASP A 86 -1.65 14.59 -0.29
C ASP A 86 -2.16 14.55 1.16
N LEU A 87 -2.60 15.70 1.69
CA LEU A 87 -3.25 15.79 3.00
C LEU A 87 -4.52 14.94 3.07
N GLY A 88 -5.36 15.00 2.03
CA GLY A 88 -6.56 14.16 1.92
C GLY A 88 -6.20 12.68 1.88
N ALA A 89 -5.21 12.28 1.08
CA ALA A 89 -4.74 10.90 1.03
C ALA A 89 -4.21 10.42 2.41
N ALA A 90 -3.41 11.24 3.09
CA ALA A 90 -2.91 10.95 4.44
C ALA A 90 -4.06 10.77 5.44
N LEU A 91 -5.04 11.68 5.43
CA LEU A 91 -6.21 11.60 6.29
C LEU A 91 -7.03 10.32 6.02
N ALA A 92 -7.22 9.95 4.76
CA ALA A 92 -7.91 8.71 4.39
C ALA A 92 -7.20 7.46 4.92
N LEU A 93 -5.87 7.40 4.83
CA LEU A 93 -5.07 6.30 5.36
C LEU A 93 -5.19 6.21 6.90
N VAL A 94 -5.14 7.36 7.59
CA VAL A 94 -5.30 7.41 9.06
C VAL A 94 -6.71 6.97 9.47
N ILE A 95 -7.75 7.53 8.85
CA ILE A 95 -9.14 7.15 9.11
C ILE A 95 -9.31 5.65 8.83
N GLY A 96 -8.78 5.14 7.73
CA GLY A 96 -8.83 3.72 7.38
C GLY A 96 -8.14 2.83 8.41
N ALA A 97 -6.94 3.20 8.85
CA ALA A 97 -6.17 2.48 9.86
C ALA A 97 -6.90 2.41 11.21
N VAL A 98 -7.49 3.53 11.63
CA VAL A 98 -8.36 3.62 12.82
C VAL A 98 -9.59 2.74 12.64
N ALA A 99 -10.25 2.83 11.47
CA ALA A 99 -11.48 2.11 11.19
C ALA A 99 -11.32 0.59 11.21
N VAL A 100 -10.15 0.07 10.82
CA VAL A 100 -9.83 -1.38 10.90
C VAL A 100 -9.23 -1.80 12.23
N GLY A 101 -8.92 -0.85 13.13
CA GLY A 101 -8.22 -1.11 14.39
C GLY A 101 -6.82 -1.70 14.17
N ALA A 102 -6.08 -1.19 13.17
CA ALA A 102 -4.82 -1.77 12.73
C ALA A 102 -3.74 -1.84 13.83
N TRP A 103 -3.75 -0.84 14.71
CA TRP A 103 -2.76 -0.68 15.78
C TRP A 103 -3.23 -1.16 17.15
N GLU A 104 -4.48 -1.61 17.23
CA GLU A 104 -5.00 -2.11 18.49
C GLU A 104 -4.40 -3.48 18.83
N PRO A 105 -4.07 -3.72 20.12
CA PRO A 105 -3.51 -4.98 20.57
C PRO A 105 -4.54 -6.10 20.41
N GLU A 106 -4.07 -7.30 20.05
CA GLU A 106 -4.93 -8.48 20.01
C GLU A 106 -5.18 -9.02 21.43
N PRO A 107 -6.42 -9.44 21.77
CA PRO A 107 -6.70 -10.07 23.04
C PRO A 107 -5.85 -11.34 23.24
N ARG A 108 -5.21 -11.47 24.40
CA ARG A 108 -4.37 -12.64 24.76
C ARG A 108 -5.07 -13.99 24.59
N ALA A 109 -6.40 -14.03 24.74
CA ALA A 109 -7.20 -15.24 24.53
C ALA A 109 -7.22 -15.71 23.07
N VAL A 110 -7.15 -14.81 22.09
CA VAL A 110 -7.15 -15.18 20.66
C VAL A 110 -5.75 -15.56 20.19
N ILE A 111 -4.74 -14.93 20.79
CA ILE A 111 -3.32 -15.25 20.62
C ILE A 111 -3.08 -16.75 20.90
N ALA A 112 -3.69 -17.32 21.92
CA ALA A 112 -3.52 -18.73 22.28
C ALA A 112 -4.15 -19.73 21.27
N LEU A 113 -5.10 -19.30 20.43
CA LEU A 113 -5.91 -20.17 19.56
C LEU A 113 -5.47 -20.21 18.09
N GLN A 114 -4.66 -19.24 17.63
CA GLN A 114 -4.21 -19.17 16.23
C GLN A 114 -2.80 -19.73 16.07
N LEU A 115 -2.69 -20.91 15.43
CA LEU A 115 -1.43 -21.63 15.17
C LEU A 115 -0.50 -20.93 14.16
N ASP A 116 -1.01 -20.04 13.30
CA ASP A 116 -0.19 -19.17 12.45
C ASP A 116 -0.80 -17.78 12.34
N ARG A 117 0.04 -16.74 12.50
CA ARG A 117 -0.36 -15.33 12.44
C ARG A 117 0.36 -14.55 11.35
N THR A 118 1.05 -15.23 10.43
CA THR A 118 1.84 -14.54 9.41
C THR A 118 0.97 -13.63 8.52
N GLU A 119 -0.26 -14.04 8.23
CA GLU A 119 -1.26 -13.22 7.50
C GLU A 119 -1.60 -11.91 8.25
N ALA A 120 -1.83 -12.00 9.57
CA ALA A 120 -2.08 -10.82 10.41
C ALA A 120 -0.85 -9.91 10.50
N ARG A 121 0.37 -10.48 10.46
CA ARG A 121 1.61 -9.70 10.41
C ARG A 121 1.73 -8.92 9.11
N PHE A 122 1.39 -9.49 7.96
CA PHE A 122 1.32 -8.74 6.70
C PHE A 122 0.31 -7.59 6.77
N PHE A 123 -0.89 -7.85 7.30
CA PHE A 123 -1.91 -6.81 7.45
C PHE A 123 -1.41 -5.66 8.34
N ARG A 124 -0.78 -5.98 9.48
CA ARG A 124 -0.20 -4.98 10.39
C ARG A 124 0.97 -4.24 9.76
N LEU A 125 1.86 -4.93 9.03
CA LEU A 125 2.96 -4.30 8.29
C LEU A 125 2.42 -3.32 7.24
N ALA A 126 1.37 -3.70 6.51
CA ALA A 126 0.75 -2.85 5.52
C ALA A 126 0.20 -1.57 6.14
N PHE A 127 -0.55 -1.66 7.24
CA PHE A 127 -1.08 -0.48 7.92
C PHE A 127 -0.02 0.32 8.71
N ALA A 128 1.05 -0.32 9.19
CA ALA A 128 2.21 0.40 9.72
C ALA A 128 2.88 1.23 8.61
N SER A 129 3.05 0.66 7.42
CA SER A 129 3.59 1.35 6.26
C SER A 129 2.67 2.48 5.79
N ALA A 130 1.36 2.27 5.79
CA ALA A 130 0.37 3.30 5.50
C ALA A 130 0.43 4.46 6.51
N GLY A 131 0.63 4.17 7.79
CA GLY A 131 0.80 5.19 8.83
C GLY A 131 2.07 6.02 8.64
N LEU A 132 3.21 5.37 8.35
CA LEU A 132 4.46 6.04 8.03
C LEU A 132 4.36 6.88 6.75
N ALA A 133 3.70 6.35 5.72
CA ALA A 133 3.43 7.10 4.49
C ALA A 133 2.55 8.32 4.75
N ALA A 134 1.50 8.18 5.58
CA ALA A 134 0.67 9.31 5.97
C ALA A 134 1.50 10.40 6.67
N ALA A 135 2.44 10.01 7.54
CA ALA A 135 3.38 10.96 8.15
C ALA A 135 4.28 11.63 7.10
N GLY A 136 4.78 10.88 6.10
CA GLY A 136 5.55 11.43 4.98
C GLY A 136 4.76 12.42 4.13
N LEU A 137 3.50 12.11 3.78
CA LEU A 137 2.59 13.00 3.06
C LEU A 137 2.28 14.28 3.87
N LEU A 138 2.04 14.16 5.17
CA LEU A 138 1.83 15.31 6.06
C LEU A 138 3.08 16.19 6.15
N GLY A 139 4.26 15.57 6.28
CA GLY A 139 5.54 16.26 6.28
C GLY A 139 5.78 17.01 4.97
N GLY A 140 5.59 16.34 3.82
CA GLY A 140 5.70 16.96 2.50
C GLY A 140 4.71 18.12 2.31
N THR A 141 3.46 17.93 2.73
CA THR A 141 2.43 18.99 2.71
C THR A 141 2.88 20.21 3.52
N ALA A 142 3.36 20.00 4.75
CA ALA A 142 3.81 21.09 5.62
C ALA A 142 5.00 21.86 5.02
N LEU A 143 5.98 21.15 4.46
CA LEU A 143 7.13 21.75 3.78
C LEU A 143 6.70 22.59 2.57
N THR A 144 5.83 22.05 1.71
CA THR A 144 5.28 22.76 0.54
C THR A 144 4.55 24.03 0.97
N LEU A 145 3.70 23.96 2.00
CA LEU A 145 2.97 25.12 2.51
C LEU A 145 3.91 26.17 3.14
N ALA A 146 5.01 25.75 3.74
CA ALA A 146 6.07 26.64 4.25
C ALA A 146 6.96 27.23 3.14
N GLY A 147 6.79 26.82 1.88
CA GLY A 147 7.62 27.28 0.75
C GLY A 147 9.00 26.62 0.73
N VAL A 148 9.18 25.52 1.44
CA VAL A 148 10.41 24.72 1.43
C VAL A 148 10.36 23.79 0.22
N PRO A 149 11.43 23.74 -0.62
CA PRO A 149 11.47 22.84 -1.77
C PRO A 149 11.25 21.38 -1.34
N PRO A 150 10.55 20.57 -2.16
CA PRO A 150 10.33 19.16 -1.84
C PRO A 150 11.65 18.37 -1.80
N HIS A 151 11.83 17.56 -0.76
CA HIS A 151 12.94 16.61 -0.67
C HIS A 151 12.62 15.35 -1.47
N GLY A 152 13.43 15.08 -2.50
CA GLY A 152 13.21 13.97 -3.42
C GLY A 152 13.14 12.60 -2.73
N LEU A 153 13.98 12.35 -1.72
CA LEU A 153 13.98 11.07 -1.01
C LEU A 153 12.77 10.91 -0.08
N LEU A 154 12.20 12.01 0.46
CA LEU A 154 10.97 11.93 1.24
C LEU A 154 9.79 11.47 0.38
N ALA A 155 9.65 12.03 -0.82
CA ALA A 155 8.62 11.63 -1.77
C ALA A 155 8.83 10.17 -2.22
N ASP A 156 10.07 9.77 -2.49
CA ASP A 156 10.43 8.41 -2.90
C ASP A 156 10.14 7.37 -1.81
N ALA A 157 10.57 7.62 -0.57
CA ALA A 157 10.32 6.74 0.57
C ALA A 157 8.82 6.61 0.84
N THR A 158 8.07 7.72 0.77
CA THR A 158 6.61 7.74 0.93
C THR A 158 5.92 6.90 -0.14
N ARG A 159 6.34 7.03 -1.40
CA ARG A 159 5.83 6.22 -2.51
C ARG A 159 6.09 4.73 -2.29
N HIS A 160 7.26 4.35 -1.78
CA HIS A 160 7.60 2.97 -1.51
C HIS A 160 6.84 2.39 -0.30
N LEU A 161 6.66 3.18 0.75
CA LEU A 161 5.80 2.81 1.88
C LEU A 161 4.36 2.53 1.43
N LEU A 162 3.83 3.34 0.50
CA LEU A 162 2.49 3.13 -0.05
C LEU A 162 2.41 1.92 -0.97
N THR A 163 3.32 1.82 -1.94
CA THR A 163 3.23 0.80 -3.00
C THR A 163 3.73 -0.56 -2.51
N VAL A 164 4.93 -0.61 -1.92
CA VAL A 164 5.55 -1.86 -1.47
C VAL A 164 5.07 -2.23 -0.07
N GLY A 165 5.07 -1.28 0.86
CA GLY A 165 4.66 -1.56 2.24
C GLY A 165 3.17 -1.85 2.35
N PHE A 166 2.34 -0.91 1.90
CA PHE A 166 0.89 -1.00 2.04
C PHE A 166 0.22 -1.86 0.97
N VAL A 167 0.32 -1.50 -0.32
CA VAL A 167 -0.42 -2.19 -1.39
C VAL A 167 0.08 -3.64 -1.58
N VAL A 168 1.38 -3.84 -1.79
CA VAL A 168 1.94 -5.21 -1.93
C VAL A 168 1.77 -6.00 -0.64
N GLY A 169 1.94 -5.39 0.54
CA GLY A 169 1.65 -6.04 1.82
C GLY A 169 0.21 -6.55 1.92
N MET A 170 -0.77 -5.76 1.49
CA MET A 170 -2.17 -6.16 1.44
C MET A 170 -2.43 -7.26 0.42
N ILE A 171 -1.86 -7.19 -0.79
CA ILE A 171 -1.96 -8.25 -1.80
C ILE A 171 -1.42 -9.57 -1.26
N CYS A 172 -0.26 -9.54 -0.59
CA CYS A 172 0.33 -10.70 0.04
C CYS A 172 -0.58 -11.26 1.14
N ALA A 173 -1.04 -10.42 2.07
CA ALA A 173 -1.95 -10.82 3.15
C ALA A 173 -3.19 -11.53 2.60
N MET A 174 -3.83 -10.91 1.60
CA MET A 174 -5.05 -11.41 0.98
C MET A 174 -4.82 -12.67 0.16
N GLY A 175 -3.77 -12.74 -0.64
CA GLY A 175 -3.45 -13.92 -1.44
C GLY A 175 -3.19 -15.15 -0.57
N PHE A 176 -2.41 -15.01 0.51
CA PHE A 176 -2.14 -16.13 1.41
C PHE A 176 -3.39 -16.60 2.17
N ARG A 177 -4.32 -15.69 2.48
CA ARG A 177 -5.53 -16.01 3.25
C ARG A 177 -6.69 -16.51 2.40
N PHE A 178 -7.00 -15.83 1.29
CA PHE A 178 -8.22 -16.07 0.51
C PHE A 178 -8.08 -17.18 -0.50
N LEU A 179 -6.91 -17.32 -1.11
CA LEU A 179 -6.75 -18.30 -2.15
C LEU A 179 -6.96 -19.74 -1.67
N PRO A 180 -6.43 -20.17 -0.50
CA PRO A 180 -6.74 -21.50 0.04
C PRO A 180 -8.24 -21.71 0.27
N VAL A 181 -8.95 -20.67 0.73
CA VAL A 181 -10.40 -20.72 0.98
C VAL A 181 -11.18 -20.85 -0.33
N ILE A 182 -10.84 -20.04 -1.34
CA ILE A 182 -11.48 -20.07 -2.67
C ILE A 182 -11.26 -21.42 -3.35
N GLU A 183 -10.04 -21.94 -3.28
CA GLU A 183 -9.69 -23.20 -3.91
C GLU A 183 -10.16 -24.43 -3.11
N GLY A 184 -10.65 -24.24 -1.87
CA GLY A 184 -11.07 -25.33 -0.98
C GLY A 184 -9.94 -26.26 -0.55
N VAL A 185 -8.69 -25.79 -0.61
CA VAL A 185 -7.49 -26.58 -0.30
C VAL A 185 -6.59 -25.85 0.69
N ARG A 186 -5.71 -26.57 1.37
CA ARG A 186 -4.69 -25.94 2.22
C ARG A 186 -3.65 -25.23 1.36
N LEU A 187 -3.06 -24.15 1.90
CA LEU A 187 -1.95 -23.44 1.26
C LEU A 187 -0.82 -24.43 0.92
N ALA A 188 -0.42 -24.45 -0.35
CA ALA A 188 0.44 -25.51 -0.86
C ALA A 188 1.87 -25.47 -0.31
N VAL A 189 2.39 -24.26 -0.10
CA VAL A 189 3.75 -23.98 0.35
C VAL A 189 3.71 -23.07 1.59
N PRO A 190 3.41 -23.60 2.79
CA PRO A 190 3.17 -22.78 3.97
C PRO A 190 4.38 -21.97 4.45
N TRP A 191 5.61 -22.43 4.22
CA TRP A 191 6.81 -21.70 4.64
C TRP A 191 7.07 -20.45 3.79
N ALA A 192 6.59 -20.42 2.53
CA ALA A 192 6.80 -19.32 1.61
C ALA A 192 6.20 -18.01 2.14
N ARG A 193 5.11 -18.07 2.91
CA ARG A 193 4.52 -16.89 3.56
C ARG A 193 5.46 -16.23 4.57
N VAL A 194 6.25 -17.02 5.30
CA VAL A 194 7.18 -16.52 6.33
C VAL A 194 8.37 -15.84 5.65
N VAL A 195 8.92 -16.47 4.61
CA VAL A 195 10.01 -15.90 3.82
C VAL A 195 9.56 -14.62 3.12
N ALA A 196 8.39 -14.64 2.48
CA ALA A 196 7.81 -13.47 1.84
C ALA A 196 7.59 -12.32 2.83
N PHE A 197 7.14 -12.62 4.05
CA PHE A 197 6.92 -11.61 5.08
C PHE A 197 8.23 -10.90 5.45
N TRP A 198 9.27 -11.67 5.78
CA TRP A 198 10.54 -11.09 6.20
C TRP A 198 11.26 -10.37 5.06
N ALA A 199 11.19 -10.91 3.84
CA ALA A 199 11.72 -10.23 2.66
C ALA A 199 11.01 -8.89 2.41
N LEU A 200 9.67 -8.85 2.50
CA LEU A 200 8.92 -7.61 2.33
C LEU A 200 9.19 -6.61 3.45
N ALA A 201 9.21 -7.06 4.71
CA ALA A 201 9.52 -6.22 5.86
C ALA A 201 10.92 -5.59 5.73
N ALA A 202 11.93 -6.39 5.37
CA ALA A 202 13.28 -5.91 5.12
C ALA A 202 13.33 -4.94 3.93
N ALA A 203 12.62 -5.21 2.84
CA ALA A 203 12.51 -4.29 1.71
C ALA A 203 11.98 -2.92 2.14
N VAL A 204 10.87 -2.90 2.89
CA VAL A 204 10.26 -1.66 3.38
C VAL A 204 11.20 -0.90 4.32
N LEU A 205 11.85 -1.60 5.25
CA LEU A 205 12.80 -0.99 6.18
C LEU A 205 14.00 -0.38 5.47
N LEU A 206 14.65 -1.13 4.57
CA LEU A 206 15.83 -0.66 3.83
C LEU A 206 15.49 0.52 2.92
N ARG A 207 14.30 0.48 2.28
CA ARG A 207 13.86 1.59 1.45
C ARG A 207 13.56 2.84 2.26
N THR A 208 12.90 2.70 3.41
CA THR A 208 12.65 3.83 4.32
C THR A 208 13.94 4.42 4.89
N ALA A 209 14.97 3.58 5.07
CA ALA A 209 16.28 4.02 5.54
C ALA A 209 17.00 4.95 4.56
N GLU A 210 16.55 5.07 3.30
CA GLU A 210 17.12 6.03 2.34
C GLU A 210 16.98 7.49 2.78
N LEU A 211 16.00 7.79 3.65
CA LEU A 211 15.91 9.10 4.30
C LEU A 211 17.17 9.43 5.10
N GLY A 212 17.88 8.42 5.61
CA GLY A 212 19.19 8.60 6.25
C GLY A 212 20.24 9.18 5.31
N ALA A 213 20.09 9.06 3.99
CA ALA A 213 21.00 9.68 3.03
C ALA A 213 20.86 11.20 2.98
N ASP A 214 19.65 11.73 3.17
CA ASP A 214 19.41 13.18 3.22
C ASP A 214 19.84 13.79 4.56
N TYR A 215 19.72 13.04 5.66
CA TYR A 215 19.86 13.59 7.03
C TYR A 215 21.10 13.13 7.79
N VAL A 216 21.79 12.09 7.33
CA VAL A 216 22.90 11.46 8.07
C VAL A 216 24.13 11.25 7.19
N ASP A 217 24.04 10.37 6.18
CA ASP A 217 25.19 9.99 5.34
C ASP A 217 24.75 9.28 4.05
N GLU A 218 25.42 9.55 2.93
CA GLU A 218 25.11 8.92 1.63
C GLU A 218 25.25 7.38 1.64
N GLY A 219 25.97 6.81 2.61
CA GLY A 219 26.12 5.37 2.81
C GLY A 219 24.80 4.62 2.98
N PHE A 220 23.71 5.30 3.36
CA PHE A 220 22.36 4.73 3.43
C PHE A 220 21.76 4.35 2.06
N LEU A 221 22.30 4.87 0.95
CA LEU A 221 21.82 4.53 -0.40
C LEU A 221 22.16 3.09 -0.81
N ARG A 222 23.31 2.56 -0.36
CA ARG A 222 23.75 1.19 -0.66
C ARG A 222 22.78 0.12 -0.13
N PRO A 223 22.38 0.13 1.17
CA PRO A 223 21.39 -0.80 1.67
C PRO A 223 20.00 -0.57 1.04
N ALA A 224 19.62 0.69 0.76
CA ALA A 224 18.36 1.01 0.09
C ALA A 224 18.25 0.37 -1.31
N ALA A 225 19.34 0.29 -2.07
CA ALA A 225 19.38 -0.36 -3.38
C ALA A 225 19.03 -1.86 -3.34
N VAL A 226 19.29 -2.54 -2.21
CA VAL A 226 18.98 -3.97 -2.05
C VAL A 226 17.48 -4.21 -1.83
N SER A 227 16.73 -3.18 -1.40
CA SER A 227 15.30 -3.29 -1.08
C SER A 227 14.46 -3.83 -2.23
N GLY A 228 14.75 -3.42 -3.47
CA GLY A 228 14.02 -3.86 -4.66
C GLY A 228 14.12 -5.37 -4.88
N PHE A 229 15.31 -5.96 -4.68
CA PHE A 229 15.52 -7.41 -4.80
C PHE A 229 14.75 -8.18 -3.73
N LEU A 230 14.67 -7.63 -2.51
CA LEU A 230 13.90 -8.25 -1.42
C LEU A 230 12.39 -8.16 -1.67
N ALA A 231 11.89 -7.05 -2.21
CA ALA A 231 10.50 -6.91 -2.62
C ALA A 231 10.15 -7.93 -3.74
N TRP A 232 11.05 -8.09 -4.72
CA TRP A 232 10.92 -9.12 -5.76
C TRP A 232 10.92 -10.54 -5.19
N ALA A 233 11.83 -10.85 -4.26
CA ALA A 233 11.86 -12.13 -3.59
C ALA A 233 10.54 -12.40 -2.86
N ALA A 234 10.00 -11.41 -2.15
CA ALA A 234 8.71 -11.53 -1.46
C ALA A 234 7.57 -11.89 -2.44
N LEU A 235 7.50 -11.19 -3.57
CA LEU A 235 6.52 -11.47 -4.62
C LEU A 235 6.74 -12.82 -5.29
N ALA A 236 7.99 -13.26 -5.49
CA ALA A 236 8.29 -14.56 -6.07
C ALA A 236 7.82 -15.71 -5.15
N PHE A 237 8.08 -15.62 -3.85
CA PHE A 237 7.60 -16.62 -2.87
C PHE A 237 6.07 -16.59 -2.73
N TRP A 238 5.46 -15.40 -2.75
CA TRP A 238 4.01 -15.27 -2.81
C TRP A 238 3.43 -15.93 -4.07
N GLY A 239 3.97 -15.59 -5.25
CA GLY A 239 3.54 -16.14 -6.53
C GLY A 239 3.66 -17.65 -6.59
N LEU A 240 4.80 -18.21 -6.16
CA LEU A 240 4.99 -19.66 -6.03
C LEU A 240 3.89 -20.31 -5.19
N ALA A 241 3.64 -19.79 -3.99
CA ALA A 241 2.65 -20.35 -3.09
C ALA A 241 1.23 -20.27 -3.67
N VAL A 242 0.89 -19.15 -4.30
CA VAL A 242 -0.40 -18.91 -4.95
C VAL A 242 -0.59 -19.87 -6.14
N SER A 243 0.35 -19.91 -7.08
CA SER A 243 0.25 -20.73 -8.29
C SER A 243 0.15 -22.22 -7.97
N VAL A 244 0.93 -22.73 -7.03
CA VAL A 244 0.86 -24.14 -6.63
C VAL A 244 -0.46 -24.45 -5.91
N THR A 245 -0.99 -23.52 -5.12
CA THR A 245 -2.29 -23.69 -4.45
C THR A 245 -3.43 -23.75 -5.47
N MET A 246 -3.42 -22.87 -6.48
CA MET A 246 -4.38 -22.92 -7.59
C MET A 246 -4.29 -24.22 -8.38
N ALA A 247 -3.08 -24.68 -8.69
CA ALA A 247 -2.87 -25.95 -9.40
C ALA A 247 -3.44 -27.15 -8.61
N ARG A 248 -3.25 -27.16 -7.28
CA ARG A 248 -3.85 -28.18 -6.40
C ARG A 248 -5.37 -28.10 -6.35
N GLY A 249 -5.93 -26.90 -6.23
CA GLY A 249 -7.39 -26.71 -6.25
C GLY A 249 -8.03 -27.12 -7.57
N ALA A 250 -7.39 -26.79 -8.70
CA ALA A 250 -7.81 -27.23 -10.02
C ALA A 250 -7.75 -28.75 -10.18
N ALA A 251 -6.70 -29.41 -9.66
CA ALA A 251 -6.61 -30.87 -9.67
C ALA A 251 -7.70 -31.52 -8.80
N ALA A 252 -7.98 -30.97 -7.62
CA ALA A 252 -9.02 -31.47 -6.73
C ALA A 252 -10.42 -31.38 -7.35
N ARG A 253 -10.73 -30.30 -8.09
CA ARG A 253 -12.00 -30.14 -8.83
C ARG A 253 -12.17 -31.12 -10.00
N ARG A 254 -11.07 -31.65 -10.53
CA ARG A 254 -11.05 -32.65 -11.62
C ARG A 254 -11.12 -34.10 -11.10
N GLY A 255 -11.20 -34.30 -9.78
CA GLY A 255 -11.37 -35.61 -9.14
C GLY A 255 -12.65 -36.33 -9.57
N PRO A 256 -12.66 -37.68 -9.48
CA PRO A 256 -13.02 -38.56 -10.57
C PRO A 256 -14.47 -38.34 -11.04
N ALA A 257 -14.64 -38.16 -12.35
CA ALA A 257 -15.93 -38.41 -12.97
C ALA A 257 -16.36 -39.83 -12.56
N GLY A 258 -17.45 -39.91 -11.79
CA GLY A 258 -18.06 -41.18 -11.39
C GLY A 258 -18.50 -42.00 -12.58
#